data_AF-A0A967N8Y2-F1
#
_entry.id   AF-A0A967N8Y2-F1
#
_cell.length_a   1.000
_cell.length_b   1.000
_cell.length_c   1.000
_cell.angle_alpha   90.00
_cell.angle_beta   90.00
_cell.angle_gamma   90.00
#
_symmetry.space_group_name_H-M   'P 1'
#
loop_
_entity.id
_entity.type
_entity.pdbx_description
1 polymer ?
#
loop_
_entity_poly.entity_id
_entity_poly.type
_entity_poly.pdbx_seq_one_letter_code
_entity_poly.pdbx_strand_id
1 'polypeptide(L)'
;MKLRELFTADAVDLDIDGETKDEILKELISLLELDEKSEAILFKTLKRRENLGSTGIGKGIAIPHCRSLVVNRLRLAYGRKVDGVDFKAIDGEPVYNFFLIVAPPLEVSNQY
;
A
#
# COMPACT_ATOMS: atom_id res chain seq x y z
N MET A 1 12.39 -14.94 6.75
CA MET A 1 10.96 -14.59 6.66
C MET A 1 10.49 -14.83 5.23
N LYS A 2 9.40 -15.55 5.00
CA LYS A 2 8.83 -15.75 3.65
C LYS A 2 7.70 -14.74 3.41
N LEU A 3 7.57 -14.21 2.20
CA LEU A 3 6.54 -13.21 1.86
C LEU A 3 5.12 -13.64 2.25
N ARG A 4 4.78 -14.92 2.04
CA ARG A 4 3.47 -15.50 2.41
C ARG A 4 3.13 -15.36 3.91
N GLU A 5 4.14 -15.23 4.77
CA GLU A 5 3.94 -15.12 6.23
C GLU A 5 3.52 -13.70 6.64
N LEU A 6 3.56 -12.74 5.70
CA LEU A 6 3.16 -11.35 5.90
C LEU A 6 1.72 -11.05 5.47
N PHE A 7 1.10 -11.98 4.73
CA PHE A 7 -0.28 -11.84 4.27
C PHE A 7 -1.19 -12.72 5.11
N THR A 8 -2.23 -12.12 5.67
CA THR A 8 -3.47 -12.82 6.04
C THR A 8 -4.44 -12.77 4.86
N ALA A 9 -5.43 -13.66 4.81
CA ALA A 9 -6.41 -13.66 3.72
C ALA A 9 -7.10 -12.29 3.57
N ASP A 10 -7.38 -11.65 4.71
CA ASP A 10 -8.07 -10.35 4.79
C ASP A 10 -7.19 -9.17 4.32
N ALA A 11 -5.89 -9.40 4.12
CA ALA A 11 -4.95 -8.41 3.59
C ALA A 11 -4.86 -8.44 2.06
N VAL A 12 -5.78 -9.14 1.38
CA VAL A 12 -5.76 -9.35 -0.07
C VAL A 12 -7.16 -9.08 -0.63
N ASP A 13 -7.25 -8.13 -1.55
CA ASP A 13 -8.44 -7.90 -2.37
C ASP A 13 -8.06 -7.98 -3.85
N LEU A 14 -8.80 -8.80 -4.59
CA LEU A 14 -8.53 -9.06 -6.00
C LEU A 14 -9.35 -8.18 -6.95
N ASP A 15 -10.34 -7.47 -6.43
CA ASP A 15 -11.33 -6.72 -7.21
C ASP A 15 -11.62 -5.37 -6.53
N ILE A 16 -10.56 -4.59 -6.30
CA ILE A 16 -10.66 -3.24 -5.73
C ILE A 16 -11.33 -2.27 -6.73
N ASP A 17 -12.08 -1.29 -6.22
CA ASP A 17 -12.96 -0.43 -7.02
C ASP A 17 -12.40 0.98 -7.25
N GLY A 18 -11.35 1.37 -6.52
CA GLY A 18 -10.81 2.73 -6.60
C GLY A 18 -10.41 3.16 -8.02
N GLU A 19 -10.82 4.37 -8.41
CA GLU A 19 -10.55 4.95 -9.73
C GLU A 19 -9.44 6.00 -9.68
N THR A 20 -9.19 6.52 -8.49
CA THR A 20 -8.12 7.48 -8.23
C THR A 20 -7.04 6.88 -7.35
N LYS A 21 -5.84 7.41 -7.47
CA LYS A 21 -4.71 7.12 -6.57
C LYS A 21 -5.09 7.23 -5.09
N ASP A 22 -5.87 8.24 -4.71
CA ASP A 22 -6.30 8.43 -3.32
C ASP A 22 -7.31 7.36 -2.87
N GLU A 23 -8.23 6.93 -3.72
CA GLU A 23 -9.18 5.85 -3.42
C GLU A 23 -8.46 4.51 -3.27
N ILE A 24 -7.57 4.18 -4.21
CA ILE A 24 -6.72 2.99 -4.13
C ILE A 24 -5.94 2.95 -2.81
N LEU A 25 -5.34 4.09 -2.40
CA LEU A 25 -4.63 4.14 -1.13
C LEU A 25 -5.55 3.88 0.07
N LYS A 26 -6.80 4.38 0.05
CA LYS A 26 -7.77 4.15 1.14
C LYS A 26 -8.20 2.68 1.21
N GLU A 27 -8.52 2.07 0.07
CA GLU A 27 -8.94 0.67 0.00
C GLU A 27 -7.83 -0.28 0.48
N LEU A 28 -6.58 -0.02 0.07
CA LEU A 28 -5.44 -0.79 0.57
C LEU A 28 -5.24 -0.65 2.09
N ILE A 29 -5.52 0.53 2.64
CA ILE A 29 -5.43 0.77 4.09
C ILE A 29 -6.54 0.03 4.85
N SER A 30 -7.76 -0.02 4.32
CA SER A 30 -8.87 -0.72 4.99
C SER A 30 -8.61 -2.23 5.13
N LEU A 31 -7.83 -2.83 4.22
CA LEU A 31 -7.38 -4.23 4.33
C LEU A 31 -6.44 -4.48 5.52
N LEU A 32 -5.97 -3.43 6.20
CA LEU A 32 -5.17 -3.57 7.42
C LEU A 32 -6.02 -3.66 8.69
N GLU A 33 -7.34 -3.50 8.59
CA GLU A 33 -8.31 -3.61 9.70
C GLU A 33 -7.90 -2.76 10.92
N LEU A 34 -7.57 -1.49 10.67
CA LEU A 34 -7.19 -0.55 11.71
C LEU A 34 -8.41 0.24 12.20
N ASP A 35 -8.29 0.92 13.34
CA ASP A 35 -9.31 1.88 13.74
C ASP A 35 -9.30 3.12 12.82
N GLU A 36 -10.44 3.81 12.70
CA GLU A 36 -10.63 4.96 11.81
C GLU A 36 -9.55 6.06 11.97
N LYS A 37 -9.14 6.32 13.21
CA LYS A 37 -8.11 7.34 13.49
C LYS A 37 -6.75 6.89 12.96
N SER A 38 -6.40 5.63 13.15
CA SER A 38 -5.19 5.01 12.61
C SER A 38 -5.17 5.01 11.07
N GLU A 39 -6.28 4.67 10.43
CA GLU A 39 -6.43 4.72 8.97
C GLU A 39 -6.22 6.14 8.43
N ALA A 40 -6.85 7.14 9.05
CA ALA A 40 -6.73 8.54 8.63
C ALA A 40 -5.28 9.05 8.73
N ILE A 41 -4.55 8.69 9.79
CA ILE A 41 -3.12 9.03 9.97
C ILE A 41 -2.28 8.36 8.88
N LEU A 42 -2.55 7.08 8.63
CA LEU A 42 -1.81 6.30 7.64
C LEU A 42 -2.03 6.82 6.22
N PHE A 43 -3.28 7.14 5.86
CA PHE A 43 -3.64 7.73 4.57
C PHE A 43 -2.92 9.04 4.33
N LYS A 44 -2.93 9.95 5.32
CA LYS A 44 -2.22 11.23 5.22
C LYS A 44 -0.71 11.04 5.02
N THR A 45 -0.13 10.03 5.66
CA THR A 45 1.30 9.71 5.57
C THR A 45 1.65 9.14 4.18
N LEU A 46 0.87 8.18 3.69
CA LEU A 46 1.05 7.59 2.36
C LEU A 46 0.83 8.62 1.26
N LYS A 47 -0.24 9.41 1.32
CA LYS A 47 -0.49 10.50 0.36
C LYS A 47 0.66 11.49 0.31
N ARG A 48 1.22 11.88 1.46
CA ARG A 48 2.41 12.75 1.50
C ARG A 48 3.60 12.08 0.81
N ARG A 49 3.86 10.80 1.07
CA ARG A 49 4.96 10.05 0.43
C ARG A 49 4.76 9.94 -1.09
N GLU A 50 3.54 9.65 -1.52
CA GLU A 50 3.17 9.49 -2.92
C GLU A 50 3.30 10.81 -3.70
N ASN A 51 3.01 11.94 -3.05
CA ASN A 51 3.18 13.28 -3.63
C ASN A 51 4.64 13.71 -3.83
N LEU A 52 5.61 13.07 -3.15
CA LEU A 52 7.03 13.32 -3.41
C LEU A 52 7.50 12.72 -4.74
N GLY A 53 6.77 11.73 -5.23
CA GLY A 53 7.10 10.96 -6.42
C GLY A 53 6.32 9.66 -6.39
N SER A 54 5.77 9.31 -7.55
CA SER A 54 4.94 8.13 -7.71
C SER A 54 5.66 6.88 -7.21
N THR A 55 4.92 5.99 -6.55
CA THR A 55 5.39 4.65 -6.21
C THR A 55 5.00 3.60 -7.25
N GLY A 56 4.42 4.03 -8.38
CA GLY A 56 4.26 3.20 -9.56
C GLY A 56 5.61 2.92 -10.21
N ILE A 57 6.10 1.69 -10.10
CA ILE A 57 7.42 1.26 -10.58
C ILE A 57 7.42 0.80 -12.04
N GLY A 58 6.26 0.84 -12.68
CA GLY A 58 6.03 0.38 -14.05
C GLY A 58 5.62 -1.08 -14.12
N LYS A 59 5.37 -1.55 -15.36
CA LYS A 59 4.89 -2.90 -15.67
C LYS A 59 3.62 -3.27 -14.91
N GLY A 60 2.73 -2.30 -14.71
CA GLY A 60 1.46 -2.51 -14.03
C GLY A 60 1.54 -2.66 -12.51
N ILE A 61 2.64 -2.25 -11.86
CA ILE A 61 2.87 -2.42 -10.42
C ILE A 61 3.10 -1.07 -9.73
N ALA A 62 2.46 -0.87 -8.58
CA ALA A 62 2.82 0.15 -7.60
C ALA A 62 3.10 -0.47 -6.23
N ILE A 63 4.00 0.18 -5.49
CA ILE A 63 4.36 -0.23 -4.13
C ILE A 63 4.18 0.97 -3.19
N PRO A 64 2.94 1.38 -2.86
CA PRO A 64 2.73 2.41 -1.85
C PRO A 64 3.35 1.97 -0.53
N HIS A 65 4.18 2.82 0.08
CA HIS A 65 4.88 2.44 1.31
C HIS A 65 5.13 3.62 2.23
N CYS A 66 5.16 3.36 3.54
CA CYS A 66 5.63 4.33 4.52
C CYS A 66 6.10 3.67 5.81
N ARG A 67 6.79 4.46 6.64
CA ARG A 67 6.99 4.13 8.06
C ARG A 67 5.95 4.88 8.90
N SER A 68 5.31 4.22 9.85
CA SER A 68 4.26 4.80 10.68
C SER A 68 4.21 4.19 12.08
N LEU A 69 4.00 5.03 13.10
CA LEU A 69 3.74 4.59 14.49
C LEU A 69 2.40 3.87 14.64
N VAL A 70 1.53 3.93 13.63
CA VAL A 70 0.24 3.23 13.59
C VAL A 70 0.42 1.71 13.65
N VAL A 71 1.55 1.18 13.17
CA VAL A 71 1.83 -0.26 13.18
C VAL A 71 3.05 -0.54 14.06
N ASN A 72 3.00 -1.65 14.79
CA ASN A 72 4.10 -2.13 15.65
C ASN A 72 4.95 -3.24 15.00
N ARG A 73 4.52 -3.74 13.85
CA ARG A 73 5.19 -4.75 13.03
C ARG A 73 4.96 -4.44 11.55
N LEU A 74 5.73 -5.08 10.67
CA LEU A 74 5.52 -4.96 9.23
C LEU A 74 4.10 -5.44 8.86
N ARG A 75 3.35 -4.61 8.14
CA ARG A 75 2.01 -4.91 7.60
C ARG A 75 2.04 -4.77 6.08
N LEU A 76 1.48 -5.75 5.39
CA LEU A 76 1.30 -5.74 3.95
C LEU A 76 -0.18 -5.80 3.61
N ALA A 77 -0.58 -5.18 2.51
CA ALA A 77 -1.84 -5.45 1.83
C ALA A 77 -1.62 -5.54 0.32
N TYR A 78 -2.42 -6.36 -0.35
CA TYR A 78 -2.43 -6.49 -1.80
C TYR A 78 -3.80 -6.12 -2.34
N GLY A 79 -3.80 -5.27 -3.36
CA GLY A 79 -5.00 -4.92 -4.12
C GLY A 79 -4.75 -5.16 -5.60
N ARG A 80 -5.75 -5.70 -6.31
CA ARG A 80 -5.76 -5.77 -7.77
C ARG A 80 -6.96 -5.01 -8.34
N LYS A 81 -6.68 -4.05 -9.22
CA LYS A 81 -7.71 -3.35 -10.02
C LYS A 81 -7.68 -3.93 -11.42
N VAL A 82 -8.77 -4.56 -11.84
CA VAL A 82 -8.85 -5.28 -13.12
C VAL A 82 -8.63 -4.36 -14.32
N ASP A 83 -9.22 -3.16 -14.30
CA ASP A 83 -9.16 -2.21 -15.40
C ASP A 83 -7.92 -1.29 -15.37
N GLY A 84 -7.12 -1.41 -14.31
CA GLY A 84 -5.99 -0.52 -14.03
C GLY A 84 -6.42 0.89 -13.61
N VAL A 85 -5.46 1.65 -13.06
CA VAL A 85 -5.62 3.06 -12.66
C VAL A 85 -4.42 3.87 -13.14
N ASP A 86 -4.65 5.12 -13.55
CA ASP A 86 -3.56 6.08 -13.73
C ASP A 86 -2.95 6.42 -12.36
N PHE A 87 -1.88 5.68 -12.04
CA PHE A 87 -1.10 5.88 -10.84
C PHE A 87 0.16 6.72 -11.11
N LYS A 88 0.30 7.33 -12.30
CA LYS A 88 1.52 8.04 -12.74
C LYS A 88 2.77 7.16 -12.61
N ALA A 89 2.73 5.93 -13.12
CA ALA A 89 3.89 5.03 -13.08
C ALA A 89 5.08 5.60 -13.88
N ILE A 90 6.29 5.14 -13.56
CA ILE A 90 7.53 5.64 -14.20
C ILE A 90 7.58 5.41 -15.72
N ASP A 91 6.88 4.41 -16.23
CA ASP A 91 6.76 4.09 -17.65
C ASP A 91 5.52 4.74 -18.31
N GLY A 92 4.70 5.44 -17.54
CA GLY A 92 3.48 6.09 -18.02
C GLY A 92 2.29 5.15 -18.22
N GLU A 93 2.44 3.86 -17.92
CA GLU A 93 1.38 2.86 -18.11
C GLU A 93 0.46 2.75 -16.88
N PRO A 94 -0.80 2.28 -17.05
CA PRO A 94 -1.70 2.03 -15.93
C PRO A 94 -1.14 0.99 -14.95
N VAL A 95 -1.51 1.13 -13.67
CA VAL A 95 -1.17 0.17 -12.62
C VAL A 95 -2.37 -0.70 -12.29
N TYR A 96 -2.13 -2.01 -12.20
CA TYR A 96 -3.15 -3.03 -11.91
C TYR A 96 -2.91 -3.70 -10.55
N ASN A 97 -1.65 -3.78 -10.11
CA ASN A 97 -1.24 -4.49 -8.92
C ASN A 97 -0.64 -3.53 -7.90
N PHE A 98 -1.17 -3.55 -6.68
CA PHE A 98 -0.77 -2.65 -5.63
C PHE A 98 -0.30 -3.44 -4.41
N PHE A 99 0.93 -3.18 -3.97
CA PHE A 99 1.50 -3.78 -2.77
C PHE A 99 1.73 -2.70 -1.73
N LEU A 100 0.79 -2.54 -0.80
CA LEU A 100 0.95 -1.63 0.32
C LEU A 100 1.93 -2.22 1.33
N ILE A 101 2.94 -1.44 1.74
CA ILE A 101 3.90 -1.84 2.77
C ILE A 101 3.97 -0.77 3.86
N VAL A 102 3.60 -1.15 5.09
CA VAL A 102 3.67 -0.26 6.25
C VAL A 102 4.60 -0.87 7.29
N ALA A 103 5.69 -0.16 7.57
CA ALA A 103 6.68 -0.58 8.57
C ALA A 103 6.63 0.31 9.82
N PRO A 104 6.99 -0.20 11.00
CA PRO A 104 7.21 0.65 12.17
C PRO A 104 8.41 1.60 11.93
N PRO A 105 8.49 2.74 12.64
CA PRO A 105 9.60 3.70 12.48
C PRO A 105 10.95 3.13 12.92
N LEU A 106 10.93 2.19 13.86
CA LEU A 106 12.10 1.46 14.35
C LEU A 106 11.94 -0.01 13.94
N GLU A 107 12.85 -0.51 13.12
CA GLU A 107 12.99 -1.94 12.89
C GLU A 107 13.73 -2.56 14.07
N VAL A 108 13.05 -3.41 14.83
CA VAL A 108 13.68 -4.18 15.93
C VAL A 108 14.52 -5.34 15.37
N SER A 109 14.43 -5.65 14.08
CA SER A 109 15.18 -6.72 13.45
C SER A 109 15.74 -6.30 12.09
N ASN A 110 16.82 -5.51 12.10
CA ASN A 110 17.82 -5.61 11.03
C ASN A 110 18.51 -6.97 11.16
N GLN A 111 17.86 -8.03 10.70
CA GLN A 111 18.59 -9.24 10.30
C GLN A 111 18.87 -9.08 8.81
N TYR A 112 20.04 -8.50 8.53
CA TYR A 112 20.69 -8.64 7.23
C TYR A 112 21.06 -10.11 7.01
#